data_AF-A0A139D241-F1
#
_entry.id   AF-A0A139D241-F1
#
_cell.length_a   1.000
_cell.length_b   1.000
_cell.length_c   1.000
_cell.angle_alpha   90.00
_cell.angle_beta   90.00
_cell.angle_gamma   90.00
#
_symmetry.space_group_name_H-M   'P 1'
#
loop_
_entity.id
_entity.type
_entity.pdbx_description
1 polymer ?
#
loop_
_entity_poly.entity_id
_entity_poly.type
_entity_poly.pdbx_seq_one_letter_code
_entity_poly.pdbx_strand_id
1 'polypeptide(L)' 'MNSLCDLDKKDLKARLKRIEGQVRGLQRMIEEDKYCVDVLYQINAVQGGLKKVGLKILDKHVHGCVQRAVKD' A
#
# COMPACT_ATOMS: atom_id res chain seq x y z
N MET A 1 20.63 3.92 -7.29
CA MET A 1 19.67 4.22 -8.38
C MET A 1 18.27 4.29 -7.78
N ASN A 2 17.65 5.47 -7.69
CA ASN A 2 16.36 5.63 -7.00
C ASN A 2 15.21 5.51 -8.01
N SER A 3 14.36 4.48 -7.86
CA SER A 3 13.33 4.11 -8.85
C SER A 3 12.03 4.92 -8.74
N LEU A 4 11.89 5.78 -7.73
CA LEU A 4 10.65 6.51 -7.45
C LEU A 4 10.85 8.02 -7.65
N CYS A 5 10.09 8.61 -8.58
CA CYS A 5 10.04 10.06 -8.76
C CYS A 5 9.16 10.74 -7.70
N ASP A 6 9.25 12.05 -7.54
CA ASP A 6 8.59 12.75 -6.42
C ASP A 6 7.06 12.76 -6.50
N LEU A 7 6.47 12.71 -7.70
CA LEU A 7 5.03 12.54 -7.87
C LEU A 7 4.56 11.15 -7.38
N ASP A 8 5.32 10.10 -7.71
CA ASP A 8 5.02 8.74 -7.24
C ASP A 8 5.15 8.66 -5.72
N LYS A 9 6.15 9.30 -5.11
CA LYS A 9 6.30 9.36 -3.65
C LYS A 9 5.11 10.03 -2.97
N LYS A 10 4.58 11.12 -3.53
CA LYS A 10 3.40 11.82 -2.97
C LYS A 10 2.16 10.92 -3.00
N ASP A 11 1.87 10.27 -4.13
CA ASP A 11 0.73 9.35 -4.23
C ASP A 11 0.89 8.12 -3.32
N LEU A 12 2.08 7.49 -3.31
CA LEU A 12 2.36 6.35 -2.44
C LEU A 12 2.21 6.72 -0.96
N LYS A 13 2.73 7.88 -0.54
CA LYS A 13 2.53 8.40 0.82
C LYS A 13 1.05 8.61 1.15
N ALA A 14 0.27 9.19 0.23
CA ALA A 14 -1.16 9.39 0.44
C ALA A 14 -1.92 8.07 0.61
N ARG A 15 -1.57 7.04 -0.15
CA ARG A 15 -2.14 5.69 0.00
C ARG A 15 -1.75 5.05 1.33
N LEU A 16 -0.47 5.13 1.69
CA LEU A 16 0.03 4.61 2.97
C LEU A 16 -0.63 5.30 4.17
N LYS A 17 -0.84 6.63 4.13
CA LYS A 17 -1.58 7.36 5.18
C LYS A 17 -3.03 6.87 5.35
N ARG A 18 -3.71 6.51 4.26
CA ARG A 18 -5.06 5.93 4.34
C ARG A 18 -5.02 4.55 5.01
N ILE A 19 -4.06 3.70 4.60
CA ILE A 19 -3.84 2.38 5.18
C ILE A 19 -3.52 2.47 6.68
N GLU A 20 -2.66 3.42 7.07
CA GLU A 20 -2.37 3.73 8.48
C GLU A 20 -3.64 4.10 9.27
N GLY A 21 -4.52 4.90 8.67
CA GLY A 21 -5.85 5.20 9.23
C GLY A 21 -6.71 3.95 9.43
N GLN A 22 -6.71 3.03 8.47
CA GLN A 22 -7.43 1.75 8.57
C GLN A 22 -6.85 0.86 9.66
N VAL A 23 -5.52 0.77 9.79
CA VAL A 23 -4.86 0.00 10.85
C VAL A 23 -5.19 0.57 12.24
N ARG A 24 -5.21 1.90 12.40
CA ARG A 24 -5.72 2.52 13.64
C ARG A 24 -7.20 2.21 13.88
N GLY A 25 -8.00 2.12 12.83
CA GLY A 25 -9.39 1.66 12.91
C GLY A 25 -9.49 0.24 13.44
N LEU A 26 -8.67 -0.68 12.94
CA LEU A 26 -8.61 -2.06 13.42
C LEU A 26 -8.29 -2.15 14.91
N GLN A 27 -7.35 -1.34 15.40
CA GLN A 27 -7.03 -1.28 16.84
C GLN A 27 -8.27 -0.93 17.66
N ARG A 28 -9.00 0.13 17.28
CA ARG A 28 -10.26 0.51 17.96
C ARG A 28 -11.34 -0.57 17.86
N MET A 29 -11.46 -1.25 16.71
CA MET A 29 -12.43 -2.33 16.57
C MET A 29 -12.15 -3.49 17.54
N ILE A 30 -10.88 -3.78 17.82
CA ILE A 30 -10.48 -4.78 18.80
C ILE A 30 -10.78 -4.29 20.22
N GLU A 31 -10.43 -3.04 20.54
CA GLU A 31 -10.72 -2.43 21.85
C GLU A 31 -12.22 -2.34 22.16
N GLU A 32 -13.06 -2.19 21.13
CA GLU A 32 -14.51 -2.11 21.24
C GLU A 32 -15.21 -3.47 21.09
N ASP A 33 -14.46 -4.59 21.13
CA ASP A 33 -14.99 -5.95 20.99
C ASP A 33 -15.92 -6.15 19.78
N LYS A 34 -15.57 -5.54 18.64
CA LYS A 34 -16.36 -5.65 17.40
C LYS A 34 -16.40 -7.10 16.91
N TYR A 35 -17.47 -7.42 16.18
CA TYR A 35 -17.67 -8.74 15.62
C TYR A 35 -16.49 -9.18 14.75
N CYS A 36 -16.00 -10.40 14.99
CA CYS A 36 -14.75 -10.88 14.39
C CYS A 36 -14.78 -10.84 12.85
N VAL A 37 -15.93 -11.11 12.24
CA VAL A 37 -16.07 -11.08 10.78
C VAL A 37 -15.87 -9.66 10.23
N ASP A 38 -16.35 -8.63 10.93
CA ASP A 38 -16.16 -7.24 10.53
C ASP A 38 -14.68 -6.83 10.62
N VAL A 39 -13.99 -7.26 11.69
CA VAL A 39 -12.54 -7.06 11.84
C VAL A 39 -11.78 -7.74 10.68
N LEU A 40 -12.14 -8.98 10.34
CA LEU A 40 -11.54 -9.71 9.22
C LEU A 40 -11.79 -9.01 7.87
N TYR A 41 -12.99 -8.47 7.65
CA TYR A 41 -13.27 -7.66 6.45
C TYR A 41 -12.36 -6.42 6.37
N GLN A 42 -12.16 -5.71 7.48
CA GLN A 42 -11.26 -4.55 7.50
C GLN A 42 -9.79 -4.93 7.32
N ILE A 43 -9.35 -6.08 7.86
CA ILE A 43 -8.01 -6.63 7.59
C ILE A 43 -7.83 -6.89 6.09
N ASN A 44 -8.80 -7.52 5.45
CA ASN A 44 -8.75 -7.79 4.00
C ASN A 44 -8.70 -6.48 3.18
N ALA A 45 -9.42 -5.42 3.62
CA ALA A 45 -9.35 -4.11 2.99
C ALA A 45 -7.94 -3.48 3.09
N VAL A 46 -7.29 -3.60 4.25
CA VAL A 46 -5.89 -3.16 4.46
C VAL A 46 -4.94 -3.93 3.56
N GLN A 47 -5.04 -5.26 3.51
CA GLN A 47 -4.22 -6.11 2.65
C GLN A 47 -4.38 -5.74 1.17
N GLY A 48 -5.62 -5.51 0.71
CA GLY A 48 -5.90 -5.05 -0.65
C GLY A 48 -5.29 -3.68 -0.97
N GLY A 49 -5.28 -2.76 0.01
CA GLY A 49 -4.61 -1.47 -0.08
C GLY A 49 -3.09 -1.62 -0.26
N LEU A 50 -2.45 -2.44 0.58
CA LEU A 50 -1.02 -2.73 0.52
C LEU A 50 -0.62 -3.40 -0.80
N LYS A 51 -1.42 -4.37 -1.28
CA LYS A 51 -1.20 -5.02 -2.57
C LYS A 51 -1.17 -4.01 -3.72
N LYS A 52 -2.08 -3.04 -3.74
CA LYS A 52 -2.11 -1.97 -4.75
C LYS A 52 -0.88 -1.07 -4.68
N VAL A 53 -0.40 -0.74 -3.46
CA VAL A 53 0.84 0.03 -3.26
C VAL A 53 2.04 -0.74 -3.81
N GLY A 54 2.16 -2.03 -3.47
CA GLY A 54 3.23 -2.90 -3.94
C GLY A 54 3.26 -3.02 -5.47
N LEU A 55 2.11 -3.25 -6.10
CA LEU A 55 2.00 -3.32 -7.56
C LEU A 55 2.43 -2.03 -8.24
N LYS A 56 2.10 -0.87 -7.67
CA LYS A 56 2.52 0.43 -8.23
C LYS A 56 4.04 0.63 -8.15
N ILE A 57 4.66 0.22 -7.05
CA ILE A 57 6.12 0.27 -6.90
C ILE A 57 6.78 -0.68 -7.91
N LEU A 58 6.25 -1.90 -8.04
CA LEU A 58 6.74 -2.90 -8.98
C LEU A 58 6.65 -2.42 -10.43
N ASP A 59 5.51 -1.86 -10.83
CA ASP A 59 5.30 -1.29 -12.17
C ASP A 59 6.37 -0.25 -12.52
N LYS A 60 6.67 0.65 -11.57
CA LYS A 60 7.74 1.65 -11.72
C LYS A 60 9.13 1.03 -11.80
N HIS A 61 9.38 -0.03 -11.05
CA HIS A 61 10.65 -0.74 -11.11
C HIS A 61 10.88 -1.40 -12.47
N VAL A 62 9.86 -2.07 -13.01
CA VAL A 62 9.91 -2.73 -14.31
C VAL A 62 10.08 -1.71 -15.44
N HIS A 63 9.29 -0.63 -15.45
CA HIS A 63 9.37 0.40 -16.49
C HIS A 63 10.58 1.34 -16.35
N GLY A 64 11.24 1.35 -15.19
CA GLY A 64 12.39 2.22 -14.93
C GLY A 64 13.72 1.48 -14.98
N CYS A 65 13.99 0.64 -13.98
CA CYS A 65 15.27 -0.03 -13.83
C CYS A 65 15.45 -1.18 -14.84
N VAL A 66 14.41 -2.00 -15.04
CA VAL A 66 14.50 -3.16 -15.95
C VAL A 66 14.57 -2.71 -17.41
N GLN A 67 13.73 -1.75 -17.84
CA GLN A 67 13.81 -1.23 -19.21
C GLN A 67 15.16 -0.61 -19.59
N ARG A 68 15.87 -0.01 -18.62
CA ARG A 68 17.23 0.49 -18.87
C ARG A 68 18.23 -0.64 -18.98
N ALA A 69 18.17 -1.63 -18.09
CA ALA A 69 19.06 -2.79 -18.11
C ALA A 69 18.90 -3.69 -19.35
N VAL A 70 17.77 -3.63 -20.05
CA VAL A 70 17.53 -4.38 -21.31
C VAL A 70 17.98 -3.58 -22.54
N LYS A 71 18.15 -2.25 -22.42
CA LYS A 71 18.58 -1.37 -23.52
C LYS A 71 20.10 -1.19 -23.60
N ASP A 72 20.82 -1.56 -22.54
CA ASP A 72 22.28 -1.67 -22.47
C ASP A 72 22.71 -3.11 -22.82
#